data_AF-A0A257KAX2-F1
#
_entry.id   AF-A0A257KAX2-F1
#
_cell.length_a   1.000
_cell.length_b   1.000
_cell.length_c   1.000
_cell.angle_alpha   90.00
_cell.angle_beta   90.00
_cell.angle_gamma   90.00
#
_symmetry.space_group_name_H-M   'P 1'
#
loop_
_entity.id
_entity.type
_entity.pdbx_description
1 polymer ?
#
loop_
_entity_poly.entity_id
_entity_poly.type
_entity_poly.pdbx_seq_one_letter_code
_entity_poly.pdbx_strand_id
1 'polypeptide(L)' 'MQKKDIDTKKAFEYYCKGLNSKEISTLLGCSFRTVQNYMSAENWKQKRAKIKKTP' A
#
# COMPACT_ATOMS: atom_id res chain seq x y z
N MET A 1 -3.00 18.97 14.60
CA MET A 1 -3.35 17.71 13.87
C MET A 1 -2.05 17.08 13.41
N GLN A 2 -1.57 16.04 14.10
CA GLN A 2 -0.31 15.38 13.73
C GLN A 2 -0.53 14.64 12.40
N LYS A 3 0.09 15.10 11.31
CA LYS A 3 0.21 14.33 10.07
C LYS A 3 1.05 13.10 10.43
N LYS A 4 0.40 11.97 10.69
CA LYS A 4 1.07 10.68 10.58
C LYS A 4 1.39 10.54 9.10
N ASP A 5 2.63 10.81 8.72
CA ASP A 5 3.18 10.38 7.43
C ASP A 5 3.05 8.86 7.38
N ILE A 6 1.91 8.39 6.89
CA ILE A 6 1.71 6.98 6.64
C ILE A 6 2.69 6.63 5.53
N ASP A 7 3.66 5.78 5.87
CA ASP A 7 4.65 5.25 4.94
C ASP A 7 3.96 4.44 3.84
N THR A 8 3.50 5.12 2.79
CA THR A 8 2.89 4.48 1.61
C THR A 8 3.84 3.49 0.96
N LYS A 9 5.17 3.73 1.08
CA LYS A 9 6.22 2.78 0.69
C LYS A 9 6.10 1.44 1.41
N LYS A 10 6.02 1.44 2.76
CA LYS A 10 5.82 0.21 3.55
C LYS A 10 4.50 -0.47 3.19
N ALA A 11 3.46 0.32 3.00
CA ALA A 11 2.15 -0.16 2.60
C ALA A 11 2.21 -0.91 1.25
N PHE A 12 2.94 -0.36 0.28
CA PHE A 12 3.18 -0.98 -1.01
C PHE A 12 4.07 -2.23 -0.92
N GLU A 13 5.09 -2.24 -0.05
CA GLU A 13 5.90 -3.43 0.19
C GLU A 13 5.06 -4.61 0.72
N TYR A 14 4.17 -4.36 1.68
CA TYR A 14 3.22 -5.36 2.17
C TYR A 14 2.28 -5.84 1.05
N TYR A 15 1.81 -4.94 0.20
CA TYR A 15 1.02 -5.32 -0.98
C TYR A 15 1.80 -6.18 -1.97
N CYS A 16 3.08 -5.87 -2.21
CA CYS A 16 3.96 -6.68 -3.04
C CYS A 16 4.16 -8.09 -2.48
N LYS A 17 4.27 -8.21 -1.14
CA LYS A 17 4.33 -9.47 -0.39
C LYS A 17 3.03 -10.28 -0.45
N GLY A 18 1.92 -9.69 -0.93
CA GLY A 18 0.64 -10.37 -1.11
C GLY A 18 -0.37 -10.13 0.00
N LEU A 19 -0.10 -9.22 0.93
CA LEU A 19 -1.07 -8.85 1.96
C LEU A 19 -2.25 -8.06 1.36
N ASN A 20 -3.42 -8.24 1.96
CA ASN A 20 -4.63 -7.51 1.59
C ASN A 20 -4.72 -6.15 2.30
N SER A 21 -5.58 -5.26 1.81
CA SER A 21 -5.70 -3.90 2.35
C SER A 21 -6.11 -3.84 3.82
N LYS A 22 -6.82 -4.86 4.34
CA LYS A 22 -7.25 -4.96 5.74
C LYS A 22 -6.08 -5.30 6.65
N GLU A 23 -5.24 -6.24 6.25
CA GLU A 23 -4.00 -6.58 6.94
C GLU A 23 -3.03 -5.40 6.94
N ILE A 24 -2.83 -4.78 5.76
CA ILE A 24 -1.99 -3.58 5.61
C ILE A 24 -2.49 -2.45 6.52
N SER A 25 -3.80 -2.24 6.59
CA SER A 25 -4.40 -1.20 7.47
C SER A 25 -4.14 -1.48 8.95
N THR A 26 -4.16 -2.76 9.36
CA THR A 26 -3.90 -3.18 10.73
C THR A 26 -2.42 -2.97 11.08
N LEU A 27 -1.51 -3.39 10.19
CA LEU A 27 -0.06 -3.24 10.38
C LEU A 27 0.39 -1.77 10.44
N LEU A 28 -0.24 -0.91 9.64
CA LEU A 28 0.10 0.51 9.58
C LEU A 28 -0.70 1.35 10.60
N GLY A 29 -1.66 0.75 11.30
CA GLY A 29 -2.55 1.47 12.21
C GLY A 29 -3.34 2.59 11.52
N CYS A 30 -3.74 2.38 10.26
CA CYS A 30 -4.49 3.33 9.45
C CYS A 30 -5.85 2.76 9.04
N SER A 31 -6.73 3.60 8.49
CA SER A 31 -8.04 3.11 8.06
C SER A 31 -7.93 2.32 6.75
N PHE A 32 -8.75 1.29 6.60
CA PHE A 32 -8.88 0.53 5.36
C PHE A 32 -9.11 1.44 4.14
N ARG A 33 -9.94 2.48 4.28
CA ARG A 33 -10.19 3.49 3.23
C ARG A 33 -8.91 4.24 2.86
N THR A 34 -8.06 4.54 3.82
CA THR A 34 -6.77 5.19 3.56
C THR A 34 -5.89 4.30 2.69
N VAL A 35 -5.80 3.00 2.98
CA VAL A 35 -5.04 2.04 2.16
C VAL A 35 -5.63 1.93 0.75
N GLN A 36 -6.95 1.85 0.61
CA GLN A 36 -7.60 1.84 -0.70
C GLN A 36 -7.30 3.10 -1.50
N ASN A 37 -7.31 4.27 -0.86
CA ASN A 37 -6.98 5.53 -1.51
C ASN A 37 -5.53 5.52 -2.02
N TYR A 38 -4.57 5.02 -1.23
CA TYR A 38 -3.17 4.89 -1.68
C TYR A 38 -3.02 3.91 -2.84
N MET A 39 -3.71 2.76 -2.78
CA MET A 39 -3.69 1.77 -3.86
C MET A 39 -4.13 2.38 -5.21
N SER A 40 -5.18 3.19 -5.18
CA SER A 40 -5.70 3.89 -6.36
C SER A 40 -4.81 5.07 -6.79
N ALA A 41 -4.43 5.94 -5.86
CA ALA A 41 -3.65 7.14 -6.14
C ALA A 41 -2.27 6.81 -6.74
N GLU A 42 -1.62 5.76 -6.24
CA GLU A 42 -0.29 5.34 -6.71
C GLU A 42 -0.31 4.21 -7.74
N ASN A 43 -1.51 3.78 -8.16
CA ASN A 43 -1.69 2.67 -9.10
C ASN A 43 -0.87 1.42 -8.74
N TRP A 44 -1.01 0.96 -7.49
CA TRP A 44 -0.18 -0.15 -6.97
C TRP A 44 -0.24 -1.42 -7.81
N LYS A 45 -1.41 -1.71 -8.42
CA LYS A 45 -1.57 -2.83 -9.34
C LYS A 45 -0.61 -2.72 -10.54
N GLN A 46 -0.49 -1.53 -11.14
CA GLN A 46 0.43 -1.28 -12.25
C GLN A 46 1.89 -1.25 -11.78
N LYS A 47 2.18 -0.59 -10.64
CA LYS A 47 3.53 -0.59 -10.05
C LYS A 47 4.04 -2.01 -9.80
N ARG A 48 3.23 -2.86 -9.16
CA ARG A 48 3.59 -4.27 -8.89
C ARG A 48 3.79 -5.07 -10.19
N ALA A 49 2.95 -4.84 -11.19
CA ALA A 49 3.09 -5.46 -12.51
C ALA A 49 4.40 -5.06 -13.22
N LYS A 50 4.82 -3.80 -13.09
CA LYS A 50 6.12 -3.33 -13.62
C LYS A 50 7.30 -4.02 -12.93
N ILE A 51 7.25 -4.16 -11.59
CA ILE A 51 8.32 -4.82 -10.81
C ILE A 51 8.47 -6.30 -11.18
N LYS A 52 7.34 -7.02 -11.37
CA LYS A 52 7.37 -8.43 -11.80
C LYS A 52 7.91 -8.63 -13.22
N LYS A 53 7.99 -7.58 -14.04
CA LYS A 53 8.40 -7.65 -15.44
C LYS A 53 9.90 -7.40 -15.67
N THR A 54 10.65 -7.10 -14.62
CA THR A 54 12.12 -6.99 -14.73
C THR A 54 12.71 -8.40 -14.52
N PRO A 55 13.30 -9.01 -15.55
CA PRO A 55 13.94 -10.33 -15.46
C PRO A 55 15.20 -10.31 -14.59
#